data_AF-A0A7W0ENI9-F1
#
_entry.id   AF-A0A7W0ENI9-F1
#
_cell.length_a   1.000
_cell.length_b   1.000
_cell.length_c   1.000
_cell.angle_alpha   90.00
_cell.angle_beta   90.00
_cell.angle_gamma   90.00
#
_symmetry.space_group_name_H-M   'P 1'
#
loop_
_entity.id
_entity.type
_entity.pdbx_description
1 polymer ?
#
loop_
_entity_poly.entity_id
_entity_poly.type
_entity_poly.pdbx_seq_one_letter_code
_entity_poly.pdbx_strand_id
1 'polypeptide(L)' 'MGLPTLAALEQGIPVIAVKENKNRMKNNLEELPFAPGKFFVVENYWEAVGVMNALKAGVAPESVRRPLARTKVIDAN' A
#
# COMPACT_ATOMS: atom_id res chain seq x y z
N MET A 1 -10.24 -1.94 -15.43
CA MET A 1 -9.55 -0.91 -14.63
C MET A 1 -10.36 0.38 -14.69
N GLY A 2 -10.56 1.06 -13.57
CA GLY A 2 -11.33 2.31 -13.55
C GLY A 2 -10.45 3.55 -13.78
N LEU A 3 -11.02 4.60 -14.39
CA LEU A 3 -10.37 5.91 -14.54
C LEU A 3 -9.82 6.48 -13.22
N PRO A 4 -10.48 6.33 -12.05
CA PRO A 4 -9.92 6.83 -10.79
C PRO A 4 -8.56 6.24 -10.44
N THR A 5 -8.30 4.97 -10.74
CA THR A 5 -7.02 4.32 -10.46
C THR A 5 -5.91 4.85 -11.36
N LEU A 6 -6.23 5.10 -12.64
CA LEU A 6 -5.26 5.66 -13.60
C LEU A 6 -4.91 7.10 -13.23
N ALA A 7 -5.90 7.91 -12.86
CA ALA A 7 -5.66 9.27 -12.40
C ALA A 7 -4.81 9.30 -11.11
N ALA A 8 -5.07 8.39 -10.17
CA ALA A 8 -4.25 8.28 -8.96
C ALA A 8 -2.80 7.89 -9.27
N LEU A 9 -2.58 6.96 -10.20
CA LEU A 9 -1.26 6.57 -10.67
C LEU A 9 -0.53 7.78 -11.30
N GLU A 10 -1.18 8.49 -12.21
CA GLU A 10 -0.60 9.66 -12.91
C GLU A 10 -0.26 10.80 -11.95
N GLN A 11 -1.10 11.03 -10.93
CA GLN A 11 -0.92 12.11 -9.96
C GLN A 11 -0.04 11.71 -8.75
N GLY A 12 0.48 10.48 -8.72
CA GLY A 12 1.26 9.99 -7.58
C GLY A 12 0.47 9.92 -6.27
N ILE A 13 -0.85 9.74 -6.36
CA ILE A 13 -1.75 9.55 -5.22
C ILE A 13 -1.62 8.10 -4.74
N PRO A 14 -1.43 7.86 -3.42
CA PRO A 14 -1.40 6.51 -2.88
C PRO A 14 -2.67 5.72 -3.19
N VAL A 15 -2.52 4.49 -3.67
CA VAL A 15 -3.61 3.54 -3.92
C VAL A 15 -3.51 2.38 -2.94
N ILE A 16 -4.61 2.07 -2.27
CA ILE A 16 -4.73 0.92 -1.35
C ILE A 16 -5.67 -0.10 -2.00
N ALA A 17 -5.12 -1.23 -2.45
CA ALA A 17 -5.88 -2.36 -2.98
C ALA A 17 -6.27 -3.32 -1.86
N VAL A 18 -7.56 -3.65 -1.75
CA VAL A 18 -8.11 -4.55 -0.72
C VAL A 18 -8.46 -5.90 -1.35
N LYS A 19 -7.81 -6.99 -0.94
CA LYS A 19 -8.01 -8.34 -1.51
C LYS A 19 -9.38 -8.94 -1.23
N GLU A 20 -9.97 -8.65 -0.07
CA GLU A 20 -11.32 -9.11 0.29
C GLU A 20 -12.38 -8.62 -0.71
N ASN A 21 -12.14 -7.51 -1.42
CA ASN A 21 -13.04 -7.00 -2.43
C ASN A 21 -13.01 -7.85 -3.71
N LYS A 22 -13.96 -8.78 -3.80
CA LYS A 22 -14.21 -9.60 -4.98
C LYS A 22 -15.00 -8.81 -6.02
N ASN A 23 -14.30 -8.02 -6.82
CA ASN A 23 -14.91 -7.33 -7.96
C ASN A 23 -14.89 -8.22 -9.23
N ARG A 24 -15.72 -7.89 -10.23
CA ARG A 24 -15.76 -8.61 -11.53
C ARG A 24 -14.57 -8.29 -12.44
N MET A 25 -13.85 -7.22 -12.14
CA MET A 25 -12.73 -6.71 -12.91
C MET A 25 -11.44 -7.44 -12.52
N LYS A 26 -11.10 -8.50 -13.25
CA LYS A 26 -9.91 -9.36 -13.00
C LYS A 26 -8.57 -8.71 -13.36
N ASN A 27 -8.41 -7.41 -13.15
CA ASN A 27 -7.16 -6.71 -13.44
C ASN A 27 -6.20 -6.87 -12.27
N ASN A 28 -4.93 -7.16 -12.57
CA ASN A 28 -3.88 -7.16 -11.58
C ASN A 28 -3.30 -5.75 -11.44
N LEU A 29 -3.53 -5.12 -10.28
CA LEU A 29 -3.01 -3.78 -10.01
C LEU A 29 -1.51 -3.76 -9.78
N GLU A 30 -0.91 -4.88 -9.37
CA GLU A 30 0.54 -5.00 -9.11
C GLU A 30 1.39 -4.84 -10.38
N GLU A 31 0.79 -4.99 -11.57
CA GLU A 31 1.47 -4.84 -12.86
C GLU A 31 1.60 -3.36 -13.31
N LEU A 32 0.99 -2.42 -12.60
CA LEU A 32 1.08 -1.01 -12.94
C LEU A 32 2.37 -0.37 -12.40
N PRO A 33 2.92 0.65 -13.11
CA PRO A 33 4.18 1.31 -12.76
C PRO A 33 4.01 2.32 -11.60
N PHE A 34 3.53 1.87 -10.44
CA PHE A 34 3.43 2.71 -9.27
C PHE A 34 4.80 3.18 -8.78
N ALA A 35 4.90 4.45 -8.40
CA ALA A 35 6.10 4.93 -7.72
C ALA A 35 6.28 4.22 -6.36
N PRO A 36 7.52 4.07 -5.86
CA PRO A 36 7.79 3.45 -4.57
C PRO A 36 6.95 4.09 -3.44
N GLY A 37 6.31 3.25 -2.62
CA GLY A 37 5.46 3.70 -1.51
C GLY A 37 4.13 4.34 -1.93
N LYS A 38 3.70 4.22 -3.20
CA LYS A 38 2.39 4.69 -3.68
C LYS A 38 1.36 3.58 -3.89
N PHE A 39 1.74 2.32 -3.74
CA PHE A 39 0.83 1.20 -3.87
C PHE A 39 0.93 0.28 -2.66
N PHE A 40 -0.23 -0.01 -2.06
CA PHE A 40 -0.36 -0.84 -0.88
C PHE A 40 -1.40 -1.92 -1.15
N VAL A 41 -1.09 -3.16 -0.82
CA VAL A 41 -2.03 -4.28 -0.89
C VAL A 41 -2.31 -4.74 0.53
N VAL A 42 -3.60 -4.81 0.90
CA VAL A 42 -4.06 -5.24 2.22
C VAL A 42 -5.09 -6.35 2.09
N GLU A 43 -5.23 -7.18 3.12
CA GLU A 43 -6.18 -8.30 3.06
C GLU A 43 -7.63 -7.82 3.16
N ASN A 44 -7.92 -6.86 4.04
CA ASN A 44 -9.27 -6.41 4.37
C ASN A 44 -9.35 -4.88 4.60
N TYR A 45 -10.57 -4.36 4.78
CA TYR A 45 -10.79 -2.94 5.01
C TYR A 45 -10.30 -2.44 6.39
N TRP A 46 -10.16 -3.31 7.39
CA TRP A 46 -9.61 -2.91 8.68
C TRP A 46 -8.13 -2.52 8.54
N GLU A 47 -7.37 -3.31 7.78
CA GLU A 47 -5.99 -2.98 7.43
C GLU A 47 -5.89 -1.72 6.57
N ALA A 48 -6.84 -1.50 5.64
CA ALA A 48 -6.87 -0.29 4.81
C ALA A 48 -6.96 0.99 5.66
N VAL A 49 -7.76 0.98 6.73
CA VAL A 49 -7.84 2.10 7.68
C VAL A 49 -6.51 2.29 8.42
N GLY A 50 -5.85 1.20 8.80
CA GLY A 50 -4.52 1.23 9.42
C GLY A 50 -3.48 1.90 8.51
N VAL A 51 -3.40 1.49 7.24
CA VAL A 51 -2.51 2.09 6.24
C VAL A 51 -2.85 3.57 6.06
N MET A 52 -4.13 3.90 5.88
CA MET A 52 -4.56 5.30 5.72
C MET A 52 -4.13 6.18 6.91
N ASN A 53 -4.27 5.69 8.14
CA ASN A 53 -3.88 6.43 9.34
C ASN A 53 -2.35 6.57 9.45
N ALA A 54 -1.59 5.54 9.11
CA ALA A 54 -0.12 5.61 9.07
C ALA A 54 0.36 6.67 8.07
N LEU A 55 -0.20 6.66 6.85
CA LEU A 55 0.11 7.65 5.81
C LEU A 55 -0.21 9.08 6.25
N LYS A 56 -1.39 9.31 6.86
CA LYS A 56 -1.78 10.63 7.37
C LYS A 56 -0.87 11.11 8.50
N ALA A 57 -0.36 10.20 9.32
CA ALA A 57 0.57 10.50 10.41
C ALA A 57 2.03 10.67 9.93
N GLY A 58 2.33 10.43 8.64
CA GLY A 58 3.70 10.44 8.13
C GLY A 58 4.55 9.24 8.62
N VAL A 59 3.89 8.14 9.00
CA VAL A 59 4.54 6.93 9.51
C VAL A 59 4.53 5.84 8.43
N ALA A 60 5.62 5.11 8.29
CA ALA A 60 5.69 3.94 7.42
C ALA A 60 4.70 2.85 7.89
N PRO A 61 3.78 2.36 7.05
CA PRO A 61 2.79 1.34 7.45
C PRO A 61 3.41 0.07 8.05
N GLU A 62 4.61 -0.30 7.61
CA GLU A 62 5.36 -1.47 8.11
C GLU A 62 5.77 -1.31 9.58
N SER A 63 5.95 -0.07 10.06
CA SER A 63 6.33 0.24 11.45
C SER A 63 5.20 0.02 12.45
N VAL A 64 3.95 0.07 11.99
CA VAL A 64 2.77 -0.15 12.84
C VAL A 64 2.28 -1.60 12.81
N ARG A 65 2.79 -2.42 11.88
CA ARG A 65 2.48 -3.85 11.80
C ARG A 65 3.13 -4.61 12.98
N ARG A 66 2.47 -5.69 13.42
CA ARG A 66 3.00 -6.60 14.43
C ARG A 66 2.94 -8.06 13.95
N PRO A 67 3.97 -8.89 14.26
CA PRO A 67 5.22 -8.50 14.91
C PRO A 67 6.07 -7.57 14.01
N LEU A 68 6.94 -6.77 14.62
CA LEU A 68 7.87 -5.92 13.87
C LEU A 68 8.87 -6.80 13.12
N ALA A 69 9.16 -6.44 11.86
CA ALA A 69 10.24 -7.07 11.11
C ALA A 69 11.60 -6.78 11.78
N ARG A 70 12.51 -7.75 11.73
CA ARG A 70 13.88 -7.54 12.23
C ARG A 70 14.56 -6.46 11.40
N THR A 71 15.21 -5.51 12.07
CA THR A 71 16.03 -4.50 11.40
C THR A 71 17.38 -5.07 11.00
N LYS A 72 18.00 -4.50 9.97
CA LYS A 72 19.38 -4.83 9.58
C LYS A 72 20.33 -3.95 10.39
N VAL A 73 21.18 -4.57 11.20
CA VAL A 73 22.30 -3.87 11.86
C VAL A 73 23.52 -3.99 10.95
N ILE A 74 24.12 -2.86 10.59
CA ILE A 74 25.42 -2.81 9.92
C ILE A 74 26.43 -2.26 10.92
N ASP A 75 27.45 -3.04 11.25
CA ASP A 75 28.55 -2.57 12.08
C ASP A 75 29.51 -1.73 11.21
N ALA A 76 29.99 -0.62 11.75
CA ALA A 76 31.00 0.21 11.11
C ALA A 76 32.38 -0.40 11.35
N ASN A 77 32.79 -1.34 10.49
CA ASN A 77 34.18 -1.80 10.37
C ASN A 77 34.70 -1.44 8.98
#